data_AF-A0AAT9WBF3-F1
#
_entry.id   AF-A0AAT9WBF3-F1
#
_cell.length_a   1.000
_cell.length_b   1.000
_cell.length_c   1.000
_cell.angle_alpha   90.00
_cell.angle_beta   90.00
_cell.angle_gamma   90.00
#
_symmetry.space_group_name_H-M   'P 1'
#
loop_
_entity.id
_entity.type
_entity.pdbx_description
1 polymer ?
#
loop_
_entity_poly.entity_id
_entity_poly.type
_entity_poly.pdbx_seq_one_letter_code
_entity_poly.pdbx_strand_id
1 'polypeptide(L)'
;MNGALFAKEMRSLRPFLFVVLALVLLDTIDAFLTPLEAHSFPVRFASLSSELAALQIVLGFALGSNLLVREIDDGTLNFLDGLPLTRGAIFMAKIKAAMLVLIIPPLGLLLLNVALHLATRGSLDYALHPSLLLTFFGLSVLVTAVSLTAGMLLGFLRTLCWLVLALCAIGIKLLEDPAPAWAAALNPAELLTLRFTGMAWQLPFPTIWTQLGATLLFGVAAFLIFSSAGRVLAQARRLQKPRRLFVVPVVASMVIAAVAGMVMLIKRDEGEGGGTRSERADAVEFMPIATGHATTSHYSFSYPALSSARVSPLIAGADQTFTEVASLLKIDGGAPIDVDLSGTTPNHAGTAYLDRIRMDVRVTGASSTLAHETAHVFAARLAGGEHAPQLDGMTVFNEGLAEWVEGKITSPGRVNEHHELAAAIASARRLVTPRQLTDHEAFASAVDQNLKYPLGAILVERFVARYGPAAPKTLLKTLAHADFPRDLHGYALWQTAFQLSGYDLDLVLDDYARHLKQLEPKFARQVAALPRPRGSLVEQEDGYAIALRLDLSLPDKAYPLVRFRPGMASDSAQYRTSYGERSEDGKYYTAAVPHKIITRGEVCFQPGLMYEGIIIYERWVCLPQSAADPE
;
A
#
# COMPACT_ATOMS: atom_id res chain seq x y z
N MET A 1 51.27 12.68 12.92
CA MET A 1 50.45 13.92 12.88
C MET A 1 48.96 13.69 12.56
N ASN A 2 48.59 12.80 11.62
CA ASN A 2 47.18 12.59 11.24
C ASN A 2 46.24 12.19 12.40
N GLY A 3 46.74 11.45 13.40
CA GLY A 3 45.93 11.03 14.56
C GLY A 3 45.46 12.19 15.46
N ALA A 4 46.30 13.19 15.71
CA ALA A 4 45.94 14.32 16.56
C ALA A 4 44.87 15.21 15.91
N LEU A 5 44.98 15.42 14.59
CA LEU A 5 43.99 16.15 13.80
C LEU A 5 42.65 15.41 13.78
N PHE A 6 42.67 14.10 13.54
CA PHE A 6 41.46 13.28 13.60
C PHE A 6 40.80 13.32 14.98
N ALA A 7 41.58 13.21 16.06
CA ALA A 7 41.06 13.29 17.43
C ALA A 7 40.45 14.67 17.76
N LYS A 8 41.01 15.75 17.22
CA LYS A 8 40.43 17.10 17.30
C LYS A 8 39.06 17.13 16.61
N GLU A 9 38.96 16.63 15.38
CA GLU A 9 37.69 16.64 14.64
C GLU A 9 36.64 15.71 15.30
N MET A 10 37.03 14.54 15.82
CA MET A 10 36.10 13.71 16.60
C MET A 10 35.59 14.42 17.86
N ARG A 11 36.43 15.24 18.51
CA ARG A 11 36.01 16.04 19.67
C ARG A 11 34.98 17.10 19.30
N SER A 12 35.12 17.74 18.13
CA SER A 12 34.16 18.75 17.67
C SER A 12 32.81 18.14 17.26
N LEU A 13 32.78 16.87 16.86
CA LEU A 13 31.57 16.13 16.48
C LEU A 13 30.84 15.45 17.65
N ARG A 14 31.32 15.57 18.90
CA ARG A 14 30.68 14.95 20.08
C ARG A 14 29.17 15.22 20.21
N PRO A 15 28.65 16.44 20.00
CA PRO A 15 27.20 16.66 20.08
C PRO A 15 26.42 15.83 19.07
N PHE A 16 26.90 15.74 17.82
CA PHE A 16 26.29 14.90 16.79
C PHE A 16 26.40 13.41 17.12
N LEU A 17 27.52 12.97 17.70
CA LEU A 17 27.69 11.60 18.17
C LEU A 17 26.62 11.24 19.21
N PHE A 18 26.32 12.12 20.17
CA PHE A 18 25.27 11.86 21.16
C PHE A 18 23.87 11.80 20.54
N VAL A 19 23.55 12.67 19.57
CA VAL A 19 22.27 12.62 18.84
C VAL A 19 22.12 11.29 18.10
N VAL A 20 23.16 10.89 17.38
CA VAL A 20 23.19 9.63 16.63
C VAL A 20 23.05 8.42 17.56
N LEU A 21 23.75 8.40 18.70
CA LEU A 21 23.62 7.34 19.70
C LEU A 21 22.22 7.31 20.33
N ALA A 22 21.63 8.48 20.60
CA ALA A 22 20.26 8.56 21.11
C ALA A 22 19.24 8.02 20.11
N LEU A 23 19.40 8.30 18.81
CA LEU A 23 18.54 7.75 17.77
C LEU A 23 18.64 6.23 17.68
N VAL A 24 19.85 5.66 17.69
CA VAL A 24 20.05 4.20 17.72
C VAL A 24 19.45 3.58 18.98
N LEU A 25 19.58 4.24 20.14
CA LEU A 25 18.96 3.79 21.38
C LEU A 25 17.43 3.80 21.31
N LEU A 26 16.84 4.87 20.78
CA LEU A 26 15.39 4.98 20.61
C LEU A 26 14.86 3.89 19.66
N ASP A 27 15.52 3.67 18.53
CA ASP A 27 15.18 2.62 17.56
C ASP A 27 15.29 1.22 18.20
N THR A 28 16.32 1.02 19.03
CA THR A 28 16.47 -0.21 19.81
C THR A 28 15.33 -0.38 20.80
N ILE A 29 14.97 0.66 21.57
CA ILE A 29 13.87 0.61 22.54
C ILE A 29 12.55 0.32 21.82
N ASP A 30 12.25 1.00 20.72
CA ASP A 30 11.04 0.80 19.92
C ASP A 30 10.93 -0.64 19.40
N ALA A 31 12.04 -1.18 18.90
CA ALA A 31 12.12 -2.56 18.44
C ALA A 31 11.85 -3.60 19.55
N PHE A 32 12.15 -3.27 20.82
CA PHE A 32 11.87 -4.12 21.99
C PHE A 32 10.48 -3.88 22.61
N LEU A 33 9.88 -2.70 22.42
CA LEU A 33 8.50 -2.42 22.83
C LEU A 33 7.48 -3.01 21.86
N THR A 34 7.86 -3.17 20.59
CA THR A 34 7.04 -3.85 19.59
C THR A 34 7.11 -5.36 19.79
N PRO A 35 5.98 -6.09 19.88
CA PRO A 35 5.99 -7.54 20.04
C PRO A 35 6.84 -8.20 18.95
N LEU A 36 7.74 -9.09 19.35
CA LEU A 36 8.73 -9.73 18.46
C LEU A 36 8.08 -10.50 17.28
N GLU A 37 6.84 -10.93 17.44
CA GLU A 37 6.06 -11.66 16.43
C GLU A 37 5.13 -10.77 15.58
N ALA A 38 4.95 -9.49 15.94
CA ALA A 38 4.01 -8.60 15.25
C ALA A 38 4.39 -8.31 13.79
N HIS A 39 5.68 -8.42 13.46
CA HIS A 39 6.17 -8.17 12.11
C HIS A 39 7.20 -9.22 11.72
N SER A 40 6.94 -9.96 10.64
CA SER A 40 7.95 -10.81 10.02
C SER A 40 9.16 -9.95 9.61
N PHE A 41 10.35 -10.55 9.62
CA PHE A 41 11.59 -9.87 9.24
C PHE A 41 11.47 -9.08 7.92
N PRO A 42 10.87 -9.61 6.84
CA PRO A 42 10.67 -8.85 5.60
C PRO A 42 9.80 -7.60 5.73
N VAL A 43 8.74 -7.67 6.54
CA VAL A 43 7.80 -6.55 6.76
C VAL A 43 8.47 -5.43 7.54
N ARG A 44 9.18 -5.78 8.63
CA ARG A 44 9.95 -4.83 9.43
C ARG A 44 11.09 -4.19 8.61
N PHE A 45 11.77 -5.00 7.80
CA PHE A 45 12.87 -4.55 6.95
C PHE A 45 12.40 -3.59 5.83
N ALA A 46 11.18 -3.77 5.32
CA ALA A 46 10.57 -2.87 4.32
C ALA A 46 10.15 -1.52 4.91
N SER A 47 9.44 -1.50 6.05
CA SER A 47 8.98 -0.25 6.67
C SER A 47 10.12 0.65 7.13
N LEU A 48 11.19 0.06 7.67
CA LEU A 48 12.37 0.81 8.14
C LEU A 48 13.12 1.50 6.99
N SER A 49 13.01 1.02 5.75
CA SER A 49 13.87 1.45 4.66
C SER A 49 13.65 2.91 4.20
N SER A 50 12.41 3.39 4.13
CA SER A 50 12.08 4.74 3.69
C SER A 50 12.35 5.80 4.75
N GLU A 51 11.97 5.52 6.00
CA GLU A 51 12.17 6.44 7.12
C GLU A 51 13.66 6.59 7.44
N LEU A 52 14.40 5.47 7.43
CA LEU A 52 15.84 5.47 7.60
C LEU A 52 16.55 6.29 6.51
N ALA A 53 16.11 6.16 5.25
CA ALA A 53 16.68 6.95 4.16
C ALA A 53 16.53 8.45 4.43
N ALA A 54 15.33 8.91 4.75
CA ALA A 54 15.06 10.31 5.06
C ALA A 54 15.91 10.81 6.24
N LEU A 55 15.97 10.02 7.32
CA LEU A 55 16.78 10.34 8.49
C LEU A 55 18.28 10.44 8.16
N GLN A 56 18.83 9.47 7.41
CA GLN A 56 20.23 9.48 6.98
C GLN A 56 20.54 10.67 6.07
N ILE A 57 19.62 11.02 5.18
CA ILE A 57 19.77 12.19 4.30
C ILE A 57 19.85 13.46 5.14
N VAL A 58 18.92 13.65 6.09
CA VAL A 58 18.88 14.83 6.95
C VAL A 58 20.12 14.91 7.85
N LEU A 59 20.50 13.81 8.50
CA LEU A 59 21.69 13.76 9.37
C LEU A 59 22.99 14.02 8.60
N GLY A 60 23.16 13.33 7.47
CA GLY A 60 24.34 13.48 6.61
C GLY A 60 24.45 14.91 6.10
N PHE A 61 23.35 15.47 5.60
CA PHE A 61 23.32 16.85 5.09
C PHE A 61 23.59 17.87 6.19
N ALA A 62 22.93 17.77 7.35
CA ALA A 62 23.11 18.69 8.48
C ALA A 62 24.55 18.70 9.00
N LEU A 63 25.19 17.52 9.07
CA LEU A 63 26.58 17.42 9.47
C LEU A 63 27.51 18.04 8.42
N GLY A 64 27.27 17.71 7.15
CA GLY A 64 28.06 18.22 6.02
C GLY A 64 28.00 19.73 5.88
N SER A 65 26.82 20.34 6.01
CA SER A 65 26.60 21.78 5.84
C SER A 65 27.39 22.63 6.82
N ASN A 66 27.73 22.09 7.98
CA ASN A 66 28.47 22.78 9.04
C ASN A 66 29.96 22.43 9.08
N LEU A 67 30.39 21.37 8.40
CA LEU A 67 31.71 20.75 8.58
C LEU A 67 32.88 21.67 8.17
N LEU A 68 32.77 22.30 7.00
CA LEU A 68 33.82 23.14 6.41
C LEU A 68 33.62 24.63 6.69
N VAL A 69 32.35 25.05 6.71
CA VAL A 69 31.93 26.45 6.84
C VAL A 69 32.37 27.03 8.18
N ARG A 70 32.34 26.21 9.24
CA ARG A 70 32.76 26.64 10.57
C ARG A 70 34.19 27.17 10.61
N GLU A 71 35.12 26.56 9.88
CA GLU A 71 36.51 27.05 9.85
C GLU A 71 36.66 28.38 9.08
N ILE A 72 35.74 28.64 8.13
CA ILE A 72 35.68 29.90 7.40
C ILE A 72 35.07 31.00 8.28
N ASP A 73 33.99 30.67 8.97
CA ASP A 73 33.24 31.61 9.81
C ASP A 73 34.01 31.96 11.09
N ASP A 74 34.69 30.99 11.70
CA ASP A 74 35.56 31.19 12.86
C ASP A 74 36.92 31.83 12.47
N GLY A 75 37.19 32.01 11.17
CA GLY A 75 38.42 32.65 10.65
C GLY A 75 39.69 31.84 10.90
N THR A 76 39.57 30.56 11.25
CA THR A 76 40.68 29.67 11.64
C THR A 76 41.50 29.18 10.46
N LEU A 77 41.02 29.34 9.21
CA LEU A 77 41.75 28.93 8.00
C LEU A 77 43.17 29.52 7.91
N ASN A 78 43.35 30.80 8.21
CA ASN A 78 44.67 31.42 8.14
C ASN A 78 45.64 30.86 9.19
N PHE A 79 45.11 30.50 10.37
CA PHE A 79 45.90 29.83 11.40
C PHE A 79 46.30 28.41 10.96
N LEU A 80 45.36 27.68 10.34
CA LEU A 80 45.62 26.34 9.81
C LEU A 80 46.66 26.34 8.68
N ASP A 81 46.68 27.38 7.83
CA ASP A 81 47.69 27.54 6.79
C ASP A 81 49.11 27.78 7.37
N GLY A 82 49.22 28.23 8.63
CA GLY A 82 50.49 28.40 9.33
C GLY A 82 51.05 27.10 9.94
N LEU A 83 50.26 26.03 9.97
CA LEU A 83 50.71 24.72 10.44
C LEU A 83 51.34 23.92 9.29
N PRO A 84 52.25 22.95 9.57
CA PRO A 84 52.81 22.05 8.56
C PRO A 84 51.81 20.97 8.11
N LEU A 85 50.57 21.39 7.81
CA LEU A 85 49.46 20.54 7.38
C LEU A 85 48.91 21.05 6.04
N THR A 86 48.71 20.15 5.10
CA THR A 86 48.02 20.51 3.85
C THR A 86 46.52 20.62 4.08
N ARG A 87 45.85 21.51 3.33
CA ARG A 87 44.38 21.60 3.36
C ARG A 87 43.68 20.29 3.00
N GLY A 88 44.31 19.47 2.14
CA GLY A 88 43.86 18.12 1.83
C GLY A 88 43.86 17.20 3.05
N ALA A 89 44.90 17.24 3.88
CA ALA A 89 44.95 16.46 5.11
C ALA A 89 43.83 16.86 6.09
N ILE A 90 43.56 18.17 6.21
CA ILE A 90 42.46 18.70 7.05
C ILE A 90 41.10 18.27 6.53
N PHE A 91 40.86 18.44 5.22
CA PHE A 91 39.63 18.03 4.57
C PHE A 91 39.35 16.52 4.75
N MET A 92 40.37 15.68 4.49
CA MET A 92 40.24 14.23 4.67
C MET A 92 40.05 13.82 6.13
N ALA A 93 40.68 14.50 7.09
CA ALA A 93 40.45 14.24 8.51
C ALA A 93 39.00 14.54 8.92
N LYS A 94 38.42 15.63 8.41
CA LYS A 94 37.02 16.01 8.64
C LYS A 94 36.05 15.01 8.03
N ILE A 95 36.23 14.62 6.76
CA ILE A 95 35.39 13.59 6.12
C ILE A 95 35.45 12.28 6.90
N LYS A 96 36.64 11.81 7.27
CA LYS A 96 36.80 10.56 8.02
C LYS A 96 36.09 10.62 9.37
N ALA A 97 36.22 11.73 10.10
CA ALA A 97 35.56 11.90 11.39
C ALA A 97 34.03 11.95 11.24
N ALA A 98 33.53 12.68 10.24
CA ALA A 98 32.10 12.77 9.95
C ALA A 98 31.49 11.43 9.52
N MET A 99 32.16 10.72 8.60
CA MET A 99 31.72 9.39 8.17
C MET A 99 31.75 8.38 9.32
N LEU A 100 32.73 8.44 10.22
CA LEU A 100 32.77 7.55 11.38
C LEU A 100 31.54 7.74 12.27
N VAL A 101 31.11 8.98 12.49
CA VAL A 101 29.89 9.28 13.26
C VAL A 101 28.65 8.82 12.51
N LEU A 102 28.55 9.11 11.21
CA LEU A 102 27.35 8.79 10.42
C LEU A 102 27.22 7.32 10.03
N ILE A 103 28.25 6.49 10.20
CA ILE A 103 28.17 5.02 10.06
C ILE A 103 27.48 4.37 11.26
N ILE A 104 27.39 5.06 12.41
CA ILE A 104 26.81 4.49 13.62
C ILE A 104 25.33 4.12 13.45
N PRO A 105 24.43 4.95 12.86
CA PRO A 105 23.04 4.54 12.62
C PRO A 105 22.90 3.27 11.76
N PRO A 106 23.47 3.18 10.54
CA PRO A 106 23.32 1.96 9.74
C PRO A 106 24.01 0.74 10.38
N LEU A 107 25.10 0.93 11.12
CA LEU A 107 25.74 -0.15 11.87
C LEU A 107 24.86 -0.61 13.04
N GLY A 108 24.29 0.32 13.80
CA GLY A 108 23.37 0.02 14.90
C GLY A 108 22.16 -0.76 14.41
N LEU A 109 21.56 -0.33 13.30
CA LEU A 109 20.45 -1.02 12.68
C LEU A 109 20.84 -2.41 12.15
N LEU A 110 22.02 -2.55 11.54
CA LEU A 110 22.54 -3.86 11.11
C LEU A 110 22.66 -4.81 12.32
N LEU A 111 23.26 -4.34 13.42
CA LEU A 111 23.45 -5.13 14.63
C LEU A 111 22.12 -5.49 15.28
N LEU A 112 21.17 -4.54 15.34
CA LEU A 112 19.82 -4.76 15.85
C LEU A 112 19.08 -5.82 15.03
N ASN A 113 19.10 -5.71 13.70
CA ASN A 113 18.47 -6.70 12.82
C ASN A 113 19.12 -8.09 12.94
N VAL A 114 20.44 -8.17 13.06
CA VAL A 114 21.14 -9.43 13.33
C VAL A 114 20.70 -10.01 14.68
N ALA A 115 20.64 -9.19 15.74
CA ALA A 115 20.25 -9.63 17.07
C ALA A 115 18.79 -10.12 17.12
N LEU A 116 17.88 -9.36 16.50
CA LEU A 116 16.47 -9.73 16.37
C LEU A 116 16.31 -11.03 15.59
N HIS A 117 16.96 -11.16 14.42
CA HIS A 117 16.89 -12.39 13.63
C HIS A 117 17.43 -13.61 14.39
N LEU A 118 18.50 -13.43 15.18
CA LEU A 118 19.02 -14.47 16.05
C LEU A 118 18.04 -14.84 17.19
N ALA A 119 17.30 -13.86 17.72
CA ALA A 119 16.34 -14.04 18.79
C ALA A 119 15.00 -14.65 18.31
N THR A 120 14.56 -14.34 17.09
CA THR A 120 13.28 -14.77 16.52
C THR A 120 13.39 -15.96 15.58
N ARG A 121 14.46 -16.77 15.70
CA ARG A 121 14.64 -17.99 14.89
C ARG A 121 13.49 -18.97 15.09
N GLY A 122 12.51 -18.93 14.20
CA GLY A 122 11.38 -19.87 14.11
C GLY A 122 11.59 -20.93 13.02
N SER A 123 10.63 -21.86 12.86
CA SER A 123 10.73 -22.97 11.90
C SER A 123 10.61 -22.56 10.43
N LEU A 124 10.19 -21.33 10.13
CA LEU A 124 9.91 -20.85 8.77
C LEU A 124 11.06 -20.07 8.11
N ASP A 125 12.00 -19.51 8.89
CA ASP A 125 13.17 -18.80 8.35
C ASP A 125 14.42 -19.04 9.21
N TYR A 126 15.14 -20.12 8.90
CA TYR A 126 16.30 -20.56 9.69
C TYR A 126 17.62 -19.90 9.27
N ALA A 127 17.68 -19.32 8.07
CA ALA A 127 18.92 -18.83 7.48
C ALA A 127 19.15 -17.36 7.87
N LEU A 128 20.32 -17.06 8.42
CA LEU A 128 20.79 -15.68 8.44
C LEU A 128 21.09 -15.31 6.98
N HIS A 129 20.60 -14.16 6.50
CA HIS A 129 20.88 -13.65 5.15
C HIS A 129 21.96 -12.55 5.19
N PRO A 130 23.25 -12.89 5.46
CA PRO A 130 24.30 -11.89 5.67
C PRO A 130 24.56 -11.04 4.43
N SER A 131 24.39 -11.61 3.22
CA SER A 131 24.54 -10.84 1.98
C SER A 131 23.55 -9.70 1.90
N LEU A 132 22.27 -9.95 2.19
CA LEU A 132 21.22 -8.94 2.19
C LEU A 132 21.48 -7.86 3.24
N LEU A 133 21.82 -8.27 4.47
CA LEU A 133 22.14 -7.34 5.56
C LEU A 133 23.36 -6.46 5.25
N LEU A 134 24.43 -7.05 4.71
CA LEU A 134 25.65 -6.33 4.34
C LEU A 134 25.41 -5.40 3.14
N THR A 135 24.63 -5.81 2.15
CA THR A 135 24.31 -4.96 1.01
C THR A 135 23.44 -3.78 1.45
N PHE A 136 22.46 -3.97 2.33
CA PHE A 136 21.66 -2.87 2.88
C PHE A 136 22.48 -1.91 3.72
N PHE A 137 23.39 -2.43 4.54
CA PHE A 137 24.38 -1.61 5.24
C PHE A 137 25.23 -0.79 4.25
N GLY A 138 25.74 -1.41 3.19
CA GLY A 138 26.53 -0.74 2.16
C GLY A 138 25.77 0.38 1.45
N LEU A 139 24.50 0.15 1.09
CA LEU A 139 23.64 1.17 0.47
C LEU A 139 23.32 2.31 1.43
N SER A 140 23.09 2.01 2.71
CA SER A 140 22.88 3.03 3.74
C SER A 140 24.12 3.92 3.95
N VAL A 141 25.31 3.32 3.93
CA VAL A 141 26.57 4.08 3.97
C VAL A 141 26.70 4.97 2.73
N LEU A 142 26.26 4.52 1.56
CA LEU A 142 26.26 5.33 0.34
C LEU A 142 25.28 6.52 0.43
N VAL A 143 24.05 6.32 0.90
CA VAL A 143 23.08 7.40 1.17
C VAL A 143 23.70 8.45 2.08
N THR A 144 24.30 7.99 3.17
CA THR A 144 24.98 8.84 4.14
C THR A 144 26.13 9.64 3.51
N ALA A 145 26.96 9.00 2.68
CA ALA A 145 28.10 9.62 2.03
C ALA A 145 27.68 10.69 1.00
N VAL A 146 26.65 10.41 0.19
CA VAL A 146 26.16 11.39 -0.79
C VAL A 146 25.53 12.60 -0.09
N SER A 147 24.76 12.38 0.98
CA SER A 147 24.16 13.45 1.76
C SER A 147 25.19 14.29 2.50
N LEU A 148 26.24 13.67 3.06
CA LEU A 148 27.37 14.38 3.67
C LEU A 148 28.08 15.28 2.66
N THR A 149 28.44 14.74 1.49
CA THR A 149 29.20 15.49 0.48
C THR A 149 28.36 16.58 -0.18
N ALA A 150 27.07 16.33 -0.41
CA ALA A 150 26.11 17.36 -0.84
C ALA A 150 25.99 18.49 0.22
N GLY A 151 25.88 18.14 1.51
CA GLY A 151 25.89 19.10 2.60
C GLY A 151 27.17 19.92 2.63
N MET A 152 28.34 19.28 2.50
CA MET A 152 29.64 19.99 2.46
C MET A 152 29.75 20.97 1.29
N LEU A 153 29.25 20.59 0.11
CA LEU A 153 29.23 21.45 -1.08
C LEU A 153 28.27 22.64 -0.89
N LEU A 154 27.05 22.38 -0.42
CA LEU A 154 26.03 23.42 -0.26
C LEU A 154 26.21 24.26 1.00
N GLY A 155 26.99 23.80 1.98
CA GLY A 155 27.24 24.51 3.24
C GLY A 155 27.78 25.92 3.03
N PHE A 156 28.54 26.18 1.96
CA PHE A 156 29.03 27.51 1.62
C PHE A 156 27.92 28.54 1.34
N LEU A 157 26.69 28.08 1.08
CA LEU A 157 25.47 28.89 0.98
C LEU A 157 24.84 29.23 2.35
N ARG A 158 25.40 28.73 3.44
CA ARG A 158 24.93 28.89 4.83
C ARG A 158 23.46 28.50 4.97
N THR A 159 22.62 29.37 5.51
CA THR A 159 21.18 29.10 5.74
C THR A 159 20.42 28.76 4.47
N LEU A 160 20.88 29.21 3.30
CA LEU A 160 20.26 28.89 2.01
C LEU A 160 20.49 27.45 1.56
N CYS A 161 21.41 26.70 2.18
CA CYS A 161 21.67 25.31 1.79
C CYS A 161 20.43 24.42 1.97
N TRP A 162 19.65 24.63 3.03
CA TRP A 162 18.42 23.90 3.29
C TRP A 162 17.32 24.22 2.29
N LEU A 163 17.21 25.49 1.87
CA LEU A 163 16.31 25.88 0.79
C LEU A 163 16.69 25.14 -0.50
N VAL A 164 17.97 25.16 -0.89
CA VAL A 164 18.44 24.47 -2.09
C VAL A 164 18.17 22.97 -2.01
N LEU A 165 18.40 22.33 -0.86
CA LEU A 165 18.07 20.92 -0.66
C LEU A 165 16.57 20.65 -0.89
N ALA A 166 15.70 21.49 -0.31
CA ALA A 166 14.25 21.36 -0.49
C ALA A 166 13.84 21.55 -1.96
N LEU A 167 14.43 22.53 -2.66
CA LEU A 167 14.16 22.73 -4.09
C LEU A 167 14.63 21.56 -4.95
N CYS A 168 15.79 20.95 -4.63
CA CYS A 168 16.24 19.73 -5.29
C CYS A 168 15.29 18.56 -5.05
N ALA A 169 14.79 18.39 -3.82
CA ALA A 169 13.82 17.35 -3.50
C ALA A 169 12.50 17.53 -4.27
N ILE A 170 11.98 18.77 -4.32
CA ILE A 170 10.80 19.11 -5.14
C ILE A 170 11.07 18.85 -6.62
N GLY A 171 12.25 19.24 -7.13
CA GLY A 171 12.68 18.98 -8.50
C GLY A 171 12.74 17.50 -8.85
N ILE A 172 13.20 16.65 -7.94
CA ILE A 172 13.18 15.19 -8.10
C ILE A 172 11.75 14.67 -8.12
N LYS A 173 10.90 15.15 -7.20
CA LYS A 173 9.47 14.76 -7.14
C LYS A 173 8.73 15.12 -8.42
N LEU A 174 9.00 16.30 -8.97
CA LEU A 174 8.50 16.78 -10.26
C LEU A 174 8.91 15.91 -11.46
N LEU A 175 10.05 15.24 -11.36
CA LEU A 175 10.57 14.38 -12.42
C LEU A 175 9.97 12.97 -12.39
N GLU A 176 9.26 12.58 -11.33
CA GLU A 176 8.72 11.22 -11.19
C GLU A 176 7.79 10.83 -12.34
N ASP A 177 6.90 11.72 -12.78
CA ASP A 177 5.98 11.45 -13.88
C ASP A 177 6.62 11.55 -15.27
N PRO A 178 7.31 12.66 -15.64
CA PRO A 178 7.85 12.81 -16.99
C PRO A 178 9.09 11.95 -17.24
N ALA A 179 9.84 11.58 -16.20
CA ALA A 179 11.13 10.91 -16.31
C ALA A 179 11.41 10.00 -15.11
N PRO A 180 10.59 8.96 -14.85
CA PRO A 180 10.66 8.14 -13.64
C PRO A 180 12.04 7.49 -13.43
N ALA A 181 12.70 7.06 -14.50
CA ALA A 181 14.04 6.48 -14.43
C ALA A 181 15.09 7.47 -13.92
N TRP A 182 14.99 8.74 -14.31
CA TRP A 182 15.90 9.80 -13.88
C TRP A 182 15.59 10.25 -12.46
N ALA A 183 14.31 10.42 -12.12
CA ALA A 183 13.89 10.72 -10.75
C ALA A 183 14.40 9.66 -9.77
N ALA A 184 14.22 8.37 -10.11
CA ALA A 184 14.70 7.27 -9.28
C ALA A 184 16.23 7.19 -9.18
N ALA A 185 16.96 7.53 -10.25
CA ALA A 185 18.42 7.57 -10.23
C ALA A 185 18.97 8.73 -9.37
N LEU A 186 18.30 9.89 -9.38
CA LEU A 186 18.69 11.10 -8.65
C LEU A 186 18.27 11.07 -7.17
N ASN A 187 17.22 10.34 -6.82
CA ASN A 187 16.73 10.22 -5.45
C ASN A 187 17.65 9.29 -4.62
N PRO A 188 18.41 9.79 -3.63
CA PRO A 188 19.23 8.92 -2.79
C PRO A 188 18.39 7.95 -1.94
N ALA A 189 17.13 8.28 -1.63
CA ALA A 189 16.27 7.38 -0.85
C ALA A 189 15.93 6.07 -1.61
N GLU A 190 15.95 6.08 -2.94
CA GLU A 190 15.76 4.89 -3.77
C GLU A 190 16.90 3.86 -3.63
N LEU A 191 18.03 4.22 -3.01
CA LEU A 191 19.04 3.22 -2.67
C LEU A 191 18.57 2.24 -1.59
N LEU A 192 17.63 2.66 -0.73
CA LEU A 192 17.11 1.81 0.33
C LEU A 192 15.75 1.20 -0.01
N THR A 193 15.12 1.57 -1.13
CA THR A 193 13.87 0.93 -1.55
C THR A 193 14.13 -0.54 -1.91
N LEU A 194 13.54 -1.43 -1.14
CA LEU A 194 13.72 -2.87 -1.33
C LEU A 194 12.85 -3.36 -2.48
N ARG A 195 13.49 -3.81 -3.56
CA ARG A 195 12.84 -4.37 -4.74
C ARG A 195 13.20 -5.84 -4.85
N PHE A 196 12.27 -6.75 -4.57
CA PHE A 196 12.51 -8.18 -4.71
C PHE A 196 11.94 -8.72 -6.02
N THR A 197 12.66 -9.65 -6.64
CA THR A 197 12.14 -10.44 -7.76
C THR A 197 12.29 -11.91 -7.40
N GLY A 198 11.24 -12.47 -6.78
CA GLY A 198 11.30 -13.75 -6.10
C GLY A 198 12.13 -13.63 -4.82
N MET A 199 13.12 -14.52 -4.65
CA MET A 199 14.02 -14.51 -3.49
C MET A 199 15.24 -13.60 -3.69
N ALA A 200 15.44 -13.04 -4.89
CA ALA A 200 16.59 -12.21 -5.20
C ALA A 200 16.24 -10.72 -5.01
N TRP A 201 17.06 -10.02 -4.21
CA TRP A 201 17.02 -8.57 -4.13
C TRP A 201 17.59 -7.97 -5.42
N GLN A 202 16.77 -7.16 -6.12
CA GLN A 202 17.21 -6.36 -7.25
C GLN A 202 17.89 -5.09 -6.76
N LEU A 203 19.19 -4.98 -7.03
CA LEU A 203 19.94 -3.77 -6.73
C LEU A 203 19.65 -2.69 -7.77
N PRO A 204 19.36 -1.45 -7.33
CA PRO A 204 19.13 -0.34 -8.24
C PRO A 204 20.48 0.17 -8.80
N PHE A 205 21.14 -0.61 -9.65
CA PHE A 205 22.45 -0.28 -10.20
C PHE A 205 22.56 1.13 -10.81
N PRO A 206 21.57 1.64 -11.58
CA PRO A 206 21.62 3.00 -12.09
C PRO A 206 21.67 4.05 -10.97
N THR A 207 20.90 3.85 -9.90
CA THR A 207 20.92 4.72 -8.71
C THR A 207 22.25 4.60 -7.99
N ILE A 208 22.77 3.37 -7.77
CA ILE A 208 24.07 3.14 -7.12
C ILE A 208 25.19 3.92 -7.83
N TRP A 209 25.28 3.78 -9.16
CA TRP A 209 26.32 4.47 -9.93
C TRP A 209 26.14 5.99 -9.96
N THR A 210 24.89 6.46 -10.09
CA THR A 210 24.58 7.90 -10.04
C THR A 210 24.99 8.51 -8.71
N GLN A 211 24.64 7.85 -7.59
CA GLN A 211 24.92 8.35 -6.25
C GLN A 211 26.42 8.24 -5.88
N LEU A 212 27.13 7.21 -6.36
CA LEU A 212 28.60 7.14 -6.28
C LEU A 212 29.27 8.29 -7.04
N GLY A 213 28.83 8.53 -8.27
CA GLY A 213 29.30 9.65 -9.10
C GLY A 213 29.04 11.00 -8.44
N ALA A 214 27.82 11.19 -7.91
CA ALA A 214 27.43 12.39 -7.18
C ALA A 214 28.28 12.60 -5.92
N THR A 215 28.51 11.55 -5.13
CA THR A 215 29.36 11.61 -3.93
C THR A 215 30.78 12.08 -4.27
N LEU A 216 31.39 11.52 -5.32
CA LEU A 216 32.73 11.90 -5.77
C LEU A 216 32.74 13.35 -6.29
N LEU A 217 31.79 13.70 -7.15
CA LEU A 217 31.68 15.02 -7.75
C LEU A 217 31.50 16.12 -6.68
N PHE A 218 30.56 15.92 -5.76
CA PHE A 218 30.28 16.87 -4.68
C PHE A 218 31.46 16.98 -3.71
N GLY A 219 32.09 15.84 -3.37
CA GLY A 219 33.28 15.82 -2.53
C GLY A 219 34.45 16.59 -3.14
N VAL A 220 34.75 16.36 -4.43
CA VAL A 220 35.81 17.07 -5.16
C VAL A 220 35.49 18.56 -5.26
N ALA A 221 34.26 18.93 -5.63
CA ALA A 221 33.85 20.33 -5.71
C ALA A 221 33.97 21.05 -4.36
N ALA A 222 33.51 20.41 -3.27
CA ALA A 222 33.66 20.95 -1.91
C ALA A 222 35.14 21.13 -1.52
N PHE A 223 36.01 20.18 -1.88
CA PHE A 223 37.44 20.29 -1.66
C PHE A 223 38.08 21.45 -2.43
N LEU A 224 37.71 21.65 -3.69
CA LEU A 224 38.22 22.75 -4.52
C LEU A 224 37.80 24.11 -3.96
N ILE A 225 36.56 24.26 -3.51
CA ILE A 225 36.08 25.48 -2.86
C ILE A 225 36.81 25.70 -1.52
N PHE A 226 36.96 24.65 -0.71
CA PHE A 226 37.66 24.73 0.58
C PHE A 226 39.15 25.06 0.41
N SER A 227 39.83 24.48 -0.57
CA SER A 227 41.27 24.71 -0.81
C SER A 227 41.58 26.08 -1.42
N SER A 228 40.60 26.70 -2.07
CA SER A 228 40.68 28.06 -2.61
C SER A 228 40.18 29.14 -1.65
N ALA A 229 39.41 28.77 -0.62
CA ALA A 229 38.88 29.68 0.39
C ALA A 229 40.00 30.46 1.10
N GLY A 230 40.01 31.79 1.01
CA GLY A 230 41.08 32.65 1.54
C GLY A 230 41.95 33.29 0.46
N ARG A 231 42.34 32.54 -0.59
CA ARG A 231 43.00 33.14 -1.78
C ARG A 231 42.02 33.98 -2.58
N VAL A 232 40.84 33.42 -2.84
CA VAL A 232 39.74 34.12 -3.53
C VAL A 232 39.19 35.25 -2.66
N LEU A 233 39.17 35.10 -1.33
CA LEU A 233 38.69 36.16 -0.43
C LEU A 233 39.65 37.35 -0.35
N ALA A 234 40.97 37.10 -0.45
CA ALA A 234 41.98 38.15 -0.56
C ALA A 234 41.91 38.89 -1.90
N GLN A 235 41.63 38.18 -3.00
CA GLN A 235 41.41 38.76 -4.33
C GLN A 235 40.06 39.51 -4.44
N ALA A 236 38.99 38.96 -3.86
CA ALA A 236 37.67 39.56 -3.80
C ALA A 236 37.58 40.72 -2.79
N ARG A 237 38.44 40.80 -1.77
CA ARG A 237 38.57 42.02 -0.95
C ARG A 237 39.24 43.17 -1.72
N ARG A 238 40.11 42.87 -2.70
CA ARG A 238 40.69 43.88 -3.61
C ARG A 238 39.69 44.39 -4.65
N LEU A 239 38.74 43.56 -5.05
CA LEU A 239 37.62 43.95 -5.91
C LEU A 239 36.39 44.19 -5.01
N GLN A 240 36.22 45.40 -4.48
CA GLN A 240 35.07 45.83 -3.65
C GLN A 240 33.69 45.75 -4.36
N LYS A 241 33.38 44.67 -5.08
CA LYS A 241 32.05 44.38 -5.61
C LYS A 241 31.44 43.25 -4.79
N PRO A 242 30.21 43.43 -4.30
CA PRO A 242 29.69 42.62 -3.22
C PRO A 242 29.46 41.20 -3.71
N ARG A 243 29.77 40.25 -2.82
CA ARG A 243 29.41 38.83 -2.82
C ARG A 243 27.98 38.51 -3.31
N ARG A 244 27.10 39.52 -3.38
CA ARG A 244 25.76 39.51 -3.98
C ARG A 244 25.73 39.18 -5.48
N LEU A 245 26.75 39.53 -6.28
CA LEU A 245 26.61 39.46 -7.74
C LEU A 245 26.58 38.03 -8.32
N PHE A 246 27.11 37.03 -7.61
CA PHE A 246 27.11 35.62 -8.05
C PHE A 246 26.13 34.74 -7.29
N VAL A 247 25.87 35.02 -6.00
CA VAL A 247 24.95 34.22 -5.18
C VAL A 247 23.49 34.54 -5.50
N VAL A 248 23.16 35.82 -5.74
CA VAL A 248 21.78 36.24 -6.03
C VAL A 248 21.23 35.65 -7.33
N PRO A 249 21.92 35.65 -8.49
CA PRO A 249 21.35 35.09 -9.71
C PRO A 249 21.19 33.57 -9.66
N VAL A 250 22.08 32.83 -8.97
CA VAL A 250 21.99 31.37 -8.83
C VAL A 250 20.84 30.98 -7.89
N VAL A 251 20.68 31.70 -6.78
CA VAL A 251 19.54 31.47 -5.87
C VAL A 251 18.23 31.89 -6.52
N ALA A 252 18.21 33.02 -7.25
CA ALA A 252 17.04 33.48 -7.97
C ALA A 252 16.63 32.49 -9.08
N SER A 253 17.59 31.95 -9.86
CA SER A 253 17.27 30.96 -10.90
C SER A 253 16.75 29.64 -10.31
N MET A 254 17.30 29.19 -9.18
CA MET A 254 16.78 28.00 -8.48
C MET A 254 15.37 28.22 -7.92
N VAL A 255 15.10 29.38 -7.32
CA VAL A 255 13.75 29.74 -6.83
C VAL A 255 12.77 29.86 -7.99
N ILE A 256 13.16 30.48 -9.11
CA ILE A 256 12.32 30.56 -10.31
C ILE A 256 12.04 29.16 -10.87
N ALA A 257 13.03 28.27 -10.94
CA ALA A 257 12.85 26.90 -11.40
C ALA A 257 11.93 26.09 -10.47
N ALA A 258 12.04 26.30 -9.15
CA ALA A 258 11.17 25.66 -8.18
C ALA A 258 9.73 26.17 -8.23
N VAL A 259 9.54 27.48 -8.35
CA VAL A 259 8.20 28.08 -8.53
C VAL A 259 7.61 27.65 -9.87
N ALA A 260 8.39 27.63 -10.94
CA ALA A 260 7.96 27.11 -12.24
C ALA A 260 7.58 25.63 -12.16
N GLY A 261 8.34 24.82 -11.44
CA GLY A 261 8.02 23.43 -11.14
C GLY A 261 6.72 23.28 -10.35
N MET A 262 6.55 24.04 -9.28
CA MET A 262 5.31 24.05 -8.48
C MET A 262 4.09 24.50 -9.32
N VAL A 263 4.24 25.53 -10.16
CA VAL A 263 3.20 25.96 -11.11
C VAL A 263 2.92 24.90 -12.17
N MET A 264 3.94 24.17 -12.63
CA MET A 264 3.75 23.04 -13.54
C MET A 264 3.03 21.86 -12.89
N LEU A 265 3.24 21.57 -11.59
CA LEU A 265 2.43 20.57 -10.87
C LEU A 265 0.97 20.99 -10.78
N ILE A 266 0.73 22.24 -10.38
CA ILE A 266 -0.63 22.78 -10.27
C ILE A 266 -1.32 22.74 -11.64
N LYS A 267 -0.63 23.12 -12.72
CA LYS A 267 -1.16 23.07 -14.10
C LYS A 267 -1.27 21.66 -14.68
N ARG A 268 -0.48 20.69 -14.20
CA ARG A 268 -0.53 19.31 -14.68
C ARG A 268 -1.68 18.54 -14.04
N ASP A 269 -1.97 18.82 -12.79
CA ASP A 269 -3.20 18.35 -12.12
C ASP A 269 -4.45 18.87 -12.85
N GLU A 270 -4.36 20.07 -13.45
CA GLU A 270 -5.40 20.62 -14.34
C GLU A 270 -5.41 20.01 -15.76
N GLY A 271 -4.33 19.33 -16.19
CA GLY A 271 -4.09 18.94 -17.58
C GLY A 271 -4.36 17.47 -17.95
N GLU A 272 -4.41 16.55 -16.97
CA GLU A 272 -4.62 15.11 -17.24
C GLU A 272 -6.11 14.71 -17.37
N GLY A 273 -7.05 15.67 -17.31
CA GLY A 273 -8.49 15.45 -17.55
C GLY A 273 -8.95 15.51 -19.02
N GLY A 274 -8.03 15.63 -19.99
CA GLY A 274 -8.34 16.03 -21.36
C GLY A 274 -8.14 14.96 -22.45
N GLY A 275 -8.70 13.76 -22.30
CA GLY A 275 -8.89 12.81 -23.40
C GLY A 275 -10.26 12.97 -24.05
N THR A 276 -10.31 13.34 -25.32
CA THR A 276 -11.52 13.66 -26.10
C THR A 276 -12.63 12.59 -26.05
N ARG A 277 -13.77 12.93 -25.46
CA ARG A 277 -15.06 12.87 -26.19
C ARG A 277 -16.16 13.72 -25.54
N SER A 278 -16.72 14.59 -26.37
CA SER A 278 -17.88 15.46 -26.19
C SER A 278 -17.64 16.78 -25.45
N GLU A 279 -17.87 17.86 -26.19
CA GLU A 279 -18.15 19.20 -25.70
C GLU A 279 -18.99 19.16 -24.42
N ARG A 280 -18.45 19.68 -23.30
CA ARG A 280 -19.23 20.04 -22.13
C ARG A 280 -18.64 21.27 -21.45
N ALA A 281 -19.53 22.26 -21.36
CA ALA A 281 -19.49 23.59 -20.76
C ALA A 281 -18.55 23.83 -19.57
N ASP A 282 -18.05 25.08 -19.53
CA ASP A 282 -17.76 25.92 -18.36
C ASP A 282 -17.18 25.23 -17.12
N ALA A 283 -15.97 25.64 -16.74
CA ALA A 283 -15.41 25.35 -15.43
C ALA A 283 -16.42 25.77 -14.33
N VAL A 284 -17.10 24.78 -13.75
CA VAL A 284 -17.98 24.98 -12.61
C VAL A 284 -17.08 25.19 -11.41
N GLU A 285 -16.95 26.44 -10.99
CA GLU A 285 -16.55 26.77 -9.62
C GLU A 285 -17.55 26.08 -8.69
N PHE A 286 -17.15 24.97 -8.05
CA PHE A 286 -18.03 24.28 -7.11
C PHE A 286 -18.20 25.18 -5.90
N MET A 287 -19.32 25.91 -5.84
CA MET A 287 -19.73 26.56 -4.60
C MET A 287 -19.68 25.53 -3.47
N PRO A 288 -19.16 25.87 -2.28
CA PRO A 288 -19.21 24.98 -1.13
C PRO A 288 -20.66 24.53 -0.94
N ILE A 289 -20.91 23.25 -1.20
CA ILE A 289 -22.25 22.68 -1.05
C ILE A 289 -22.47 22.61 0.46
N ALA A 290 -23.42 23.40 0.96
CA ALA A 290 -23.82 23.34 2.35
C ALA A 290 -24.08 21.88 2.76
N THR A 291 -23.57 21.46 3.91
CA THR A 291 -23.81 20.12 4.44
C THR A 291 -25.19 20.09 5.10
N GLY A 292 -26.03 19.15 4.69
CA GLY A 292 -27.25 18.80 5.38
C GLY A 292 -26.94 17.80 6.50
N HIS A 293 -27.66 17.94 7.62
CA HIS A 293 -27.59 17.03 8.74
C HIS A 293 -29.00 16.60 9.15
N ALA A 294 -29.14 15.33 9.50
CA ALA A 294 -30.37 14.79 10.08
C ALA A 294 -30.01 13.80 11.18
N THR A 295 -30.80 13.77 12.25
CA THR A 295 -30.62 12.80 13.34
C THR A 295 -31.91 12.02 13.51
N THR A 296 -31.77 10.73 13.76
CA THR A 296 -32.85 9.82 14.12
C THR A 296 -32.57 9.24 15.51
N SER A 297 -33.38 8.28 15.96
CA SER A 297 -33.15 7.64 17.27
C SER A 297 -31.85 6.83 17.28
N HIS A 298 -31.46 6.29 16.12
CA HIS A 298 -30.34 5.36 16.00
C HIS A 298 -29.23 5.79 15.03
N TYR A 299 -29.40 6.90 14.29
CA TYR A 299 -28.41 7.37 13.33
C TYR A 299 -28.21 8.89 13.36
N SER A 300 -27.02 9.31 12.92
CA SER A 300 -26.68 10.70 12.61
C SER A 300 -26.18 10.79 11.18
N PHE A 301 -26.95 11.43 10.29
CA PHE A 301 -26.66 11.53 8.86
C PHE A 301 -25.96 12.84 8.51
N SER A 302 -24.91 12.75 7.67
CA SER A 302 -24.32 13.90 6.95
C SER A 302 -24.45 13.71 5.44
N TYR A 303 -24.93 14.71 4.71
CA TYR A 303 -25.16 14.62 3.26
C TYR A 303 -25.02 15.98 2.56
N PRO A 304 -24.82 16.05 1.23
CA PRO A 304 -24.87 17.31 0.50
C PRO A 304 -26.29 17.90 0.57
N ALA A 305 -26.48 19.15 1.02
CA ALA A 305 -27.83 19.71 1.28
C ALA A 305 -28.77 19.65 0.06
N LEU A 306 -28.22 19.77 -1.15
CA LEU A 306 -28.96 19.63 -2.42
C LEU A 306 -29.58 18.22 -2.61
N SER A 307 -29.08 17.21 -1.91
CA SER A 307 -29.60 15.84 -1.93
C SER A 307 -30.70 15.58 -0.91
N SER A 308 -31.13 16.59 -0.12
CA SER A 308 -32.11 16.44 0.97
C SER A 308 -33.35 15.64 0.55
N ALA A 309 -34.03 16.03 -0.54
CA ALA A 309 -35.22 15.33 -1.01
C ALA A 309 -34.97 13.86 -1.40
N ARG A 310 -33.75 13.53 -1.84
CA ARG A 310 -33.35 12.16 -2.22
C ARG A 310 -33.03 11.31 -1.00
N VAL A 311 -32.43 11.88 0.04
CA VAL A 311 -32.06 11.15 1.26
C VAL A 311 -33.23 11.01 2.24
N SER A 312 -34.23 11.89 2.18
CA SER A 312 -35.38 11.88 3.09
C SER A 312 -36.09 10.52 3.21
N PRO A 313 -36.35 9.76 2.13
CA PRO A 313 -36.96 8.43 2.27
C PRO A 313 -36.08 7.43 3.01
N LEU A 314 -34.76 7.45 2.79
CA LEU A 314 -33.81 6.61 3.52
C LEU A 314 -33.80 6.96 5.01
N ILE A 315 -33.71 8.26 5.34
CA ILE A 315 -33.71 8.75 6.73
C ILE A 315 -35.02 8.38 7.43
N ALA A 316 -36.16 8.54 6.75
CA ALA A 316 -37.46 8.19 7.32
C ALA A 316 -37.61 6.70 7.64
N GLY A 317 -36.96 5.82 6.86
CA GLY A 317 -36.95 4.37 7.08
C GLY A 317 -35.79 3.86 7.96
N ALA A 318 -34.83 4.70 8.30
CA ALA A 318 -33.56 4.26 8.90
C ALA A 318 -33.75 3.57 10.26
N ASP A 319 -34.53 4.14 11.18
CA ASP A 319 -34.76 3.56 12.51
C ASP A 319 -35.47 2.19 12.42
N GLN A 320 -36.30 1.98 11.39
CA GLN A 320 -36.89 0.67 11.11
C GLN A 320 -35.80 -0.32 10.67
N THR A 321 -34.93 0.05 9.75
CA THR A 321 -33.77 -0.78 9.33
C THR A 321 -32.93 -1.18 10.54
N PHE A 322 -32.57 -0.23 11.41
CA PHE A 322 -31.81 -0.53 12.63
C PHE A 322 -32.54 -1.55 13.52
N THR A 323 -33.83 -1.33 13.76
CA THR A 323 -34.64 -2.20 14.62
C THR A 323 -34.75 -3.61 14.06
N GLU A 324 -34.90 -3.74 12.74
CA GLU A 324 -34.95 -5.03 12.06
C GLU A 324 -33.61 -5.77 12.13
N VAL A 325 -32.49 -5.10 11.84
CA VAL A 325 -31.14 -5.67 11.96
C VAL A 325 -30.87 -6.09 13.42
N ALA A 326 -31.17 -5.22 14.39
CA ALA A 326 -30.97 -5.48 15.80
C ALA A 326 -31.82 -6.67 16.28
N SER A 327 -33.09 -6.72 15.87
CA SER A 327 -34.00 -7.83 16.20
C SER A 327 -33.53 -9.18 15.61
N LEU A 328 -33.03 -9.15 14.38
CA LEU A 328 -32.51 -10.32 13.67
C LEU A 328 -31.25 -10.86 14.37
N LEU A 329 -30.31 -9.99 14.72
CA LEU A 329 -29.07 -10.34 15.42
C LEU A 329 -29.23 -10.46 16.95
N LYS A 330 -30.45 -10.26 17.47
CA LYS A 330 -30.77 -10.28 18.92
C LYS A 330 -29.95 -9.28 19.72
N ILE A 331 -29.72 -8.08 19.20
CA ILE A 331 -28.96 -7.00 19.84
C ILE A 331 -29.93 -6.06 20.55
N ASP A 332 -29.60 -5.71 21.79
CA ASP A 332 -30.48 -4.95 22.70
C ASP A 332 -30.39 -3.42 22.48
N GLY A 333 -29.90 -2.99 21.31
CA GLY A 333 -29.61 -1.60 20.97
C GLY A 333 -28.11 -1.25 21.03
N GLY A 334 -27.79 0.04 20.91
CA GLY A 334 -26.43 0.55 20.94
C GLY A 334 -26.37 2.06 20.76
N ALA A 335 -25.16 2.63 20.81
CA ALA A 335 -24.96 4.04 20.49
C ALA A 335 -25.42 4.36 19.05
N PRO A 336 -25.84 5.60 18.77
CA PRO A 336 -26.16 6.02 17.41
C PRO A 336 -25.00 5.74 16.44
N ILE A 337 -25.32 5.48 15.17
CA ILE A 337 -24.36 5.21 14.11
C ILE A 337 -24.26 6.45 13.22
N ASP A 338 -23.04 6.91 12.95
CA ASP A 338 -22.81 8.04 12.05
C ASP A 338 -22.86 7.55 10.59
N VAL A 339 -23.67 8.19 9.73
CA VAL A 339 -23.85 7.81 8.33
C VAL A 339 -23.50 8.97 7.41
N ASP A 340 -22.43 8.80 6.65
CA ASP A 340 -21.96 9.76 5.66
C ASP A 340 -22.45 9.38 4.25
N LEU A 341 -23.36 10.19 3.72
CA LEU A 341 -23.95 10.04 2.38
C LEU A 341 -23.28 10.93 1.32
N SER A 342 -22.09 11.47 1.60
CA SER A 342 -21.34 12.30 0.65
C SER A 342 -20.69 11.51 -0.49
N GLY A 343 -20.74 10.17 -0.45
CA GLY A 343 -20.26 9.25 -1.49
C GLY A 343 -19.44 8.09 -0.92
N THR A 344 -19.01 7.17 -1.76
CA THR A 344 -18.22 5.97 -1.38
C THR A 344 -16.86 5.91 -2.09
N THR A 345 -16.03 4.96 -1.67
CA THR A 345 -14.86 4.54 -2.44
C THR A 345 -15.29 3.86 -3.75
N PRO A 346 -14.48 3.93 -4.82
CA PRO A 346 -14.75 3.20 -6.05
C PRO A 346 -14.96 1.70 -5.76
N ASN A 347 -15.97 1.09 -6.38
CA ASN A 347 -16.33 -0.34 -6.30
C ASN A 347 -17.08 -0.79 -5.03
N HIS A 348 -17.51 0.10 -4.15
CA HIS A 348 -18.35 -0.24 -2.99
C HIS A 348 -19.62 0.63 -2.94
N ALA A 349 -20.77 -0.01 -2.68
CA ALA A 349 -22.04 0.70 -2.46
C ALA A 349 -22.12 1.32 -1.05
N GLY A 350 -21.37 0.76 -0.10
CA GLY A 350 -21.17 1.23 1.26
C GLY A 350 -19.89 0.67 1.87
N THR A 351 -19.46 1.26 2.98
CA THR A 351 -18.38 0.77 3.84
C THR A 351 -18.68 1.14 5.29
N ALA A 352 -18.52 0.21 6.22
CA ALA A 352 -18.57 0.45 7.65
C ALA A 352 -17.18 0.42 8.29
N TYR A 353 -16.90 1.39 9.16
CA TYR A 353 -15.71 1.41 10.01
C TYR A 353 -16.10 1.82 11.43
N LEU A 354 -15.94 0.90 12.38
CA LEU A 354 -16.37 1.06 13.77
C LEU A 354 -17.85 1.48 13.87
N ASP A 355 -18.11 2.74 14.23
CA ASP A 355 -19.44 3.33 14.42
C ASP A 355 -19.88 4.22 13.26
N ARG A 356 -19.14 4.22 12.14
CA ARG A 356 -19.41 5.05 10.99
C ARG A 356 -19.68 4.23 9.74
N ILE A 357 -20.77 4.56 9.06
CA ILE A 357 -21.13 4.06 7.74
C ILE A 357 -20.86 5.16 6.73
N ARG A 358 -20.30 4.80 5.59
CA ARG A 358 -20.18 5.67 4.42
C ARG A 358 -20.83 4.97 3.23
N MET A 359 -21.80 5.61 2.58
CA MET A 359 -22.57 4.97 1.50
C MET A 359 -23.05 5.96 0.44
N ASP A 360 -23.34 5.48 -0.77
CA ASP A 360 -23.81 6.32 -1.88
C ASP A 360 -25.32 6.14 -2.07
N VAL A 361 -26.09 7.18 -1.75
CA VAL A 361 -27.56 7.17 -1.88
C VAL A 361 -28.04 7.17 -3.34
N ARG A 362 -27.13 7.37 -4.32
CA ARG A 362 -27.46 7.33 -5.75
C ARG A 362 -27.61 5.91 -6.27
N VAL A 363 -27.10 4.92 -5.54
CA VAL A 363 -27.23 3.50 -5.90
C VAL A 363 -28.64 3.02 -5.52
N THR A 364 -29.28 2.26 -6.42
CA THR A 364 -30.57 1.62 -6.13
C THR A 364 -30.43 0.66 -4.96
N GLY A 365 -31.34 0.70 -3.99
CA GLY A 365 -31.30 -0.20 -2.82
C GLY A 365 -30.60 0.36 -1.60
N ALA A 366 -30.52 1.69 -1.43
CA ALA A 366 -29.88 2.32 -0.27
C ALA A 366 -30.32 1.76 1.10
N SER A 367 -31.59 1.39 1.30
CA SER A 367 -32.03 0.75 2.55
C SER A 367 -31.42 -0.63 2.78
N SER A 368 -31.18 -1.38 1.70
CA SER A 368 -30.50 -2.68 1.67
C SER A 368 -29.06 -2.52 2.11
N THR A 369 -28.35 -1.57 1.47
CA THR A 369 -26.98 -1.21 1.84
C THR A 369 -26.89 -0.71 3.28
N LEU A 370 -27.83 0.12 3.74
CA LEU A 370 -27.84 0.56 5.14
C LEU A 370 -27.98 -0.62 6.11
N ALA A 371 -28.80 -1.62 5.77
CA ALA A 371 -28.94 -2.84 6.57
C ALA A 371 -27.63 -3.66 6.61
N HIS A 372 -26.99 -3.83 5.44
CA HIS A 372 -25.70 -4.49 5.28
C HIS A 372 -24.63 -3.83 6.15
N GLU A 373 -24.44 -2.52 6.00
CA GLU A 373 -23.41 -1.78 6.73
C GLU A 373 -23.70 -1.70 8.24
N THR A 374 -24.99 -1.65 8.62
CA THR A 374 -25.39 -1.72 10.04
C THR A 374 -25.01 -3.06 10.66
N ALA A 375 -25.10 -4.16 9.90
CA ALA A 375 -24.67 -5.48 10.37
C ALA A 375 -23.15 -5.50 10.66
N HIS A 376 -22.33 -4.86 9.83
CA HIS A 376 -20.89 -4.73 10.08
C HIS A 376 -20.59 -3.90 11.33
N VAL A 377 -21.27 -2.76 11.53
CA VAL A 377 -21.12 -1.94 12.75
C VAL A 377 -21.43 -2.78 14.00
N PHE A 378 -22.52 -3.54 13.96
CA PHE A 378 -22.89 -4.44 15.06
C PHE A 378 -21.89 -5.58 15.26
N ALA A 379 -21.39 -6.18 14.18
CA ALA A 379 -20.36 -7.21 14.25
C ALA A 379 -19.09 -6.68 14.93
N ALA A 380 -18.61 -5.50 14.52
CA ALA A 380 -17.45 -4.84 15.10
C ALA A 380 -17.66 -4.49 16.58
N ARG A 381 -18.83 -3.95 16.95
CA ARG A 381 -19.18 -3.66 18.35
C ARG A 381 -19.19 -4.91 19.22
N LEU A 382 -19.74 -6.01 18.71
CA LEU A 382 -19.84 -7.27 19.45
C LEU A 382 -18.50 -7.99 19.57
N ALA A 383 -17.64 -7.92 18.54
CA ALA A 383 -16.29 -8.48 18.55
C ALA A 383 -15.30 -7.62 19.37
N GLY A 384 -15.60 -6.33 19.58
CA GLY A 384 -14.73 -5.41 20.30
C GLY A 384 -13.63 -4.85 19.40
N GLY A 385 -13.37 -3.54 19.49
CA GLY A 385 -12.43 -2.84 18.59
C GLY A 385 -11.00 -3.38 18.63
N GLU A 386 -10.54 -3.90 19.78
CA GLU A 386 -9.21 -4.52 19.90
C GLU A 386 -9.09 -5.84 19.12
N HIS A 387 -10.21 -6.47 18.77
CA HIS A 387 -10.26 -7.75 18.06
C HIS A 387 -10.77 -7.62 16.62
N ALA A 388 -10.76 -6.40 16.07
CA ALA A 388 -11.03 -6.15 14.65
C ALA A 388 -10.18 -7.05 13.72
N PRO A 389 -8.87 -7.30 13.97
CA PRO A 389 -8.08 -8.19 13.12
C PRO A 389 -8.59 -9.63 13.06
N GLN A 390 -9.17 -10.15 14.15
CA GLN A 390 -9.75 -11.50 14.15
C GLN A 390 -11.06 -11.53 13.36
N LEU A 391 -11.91 -10.51 13.49
CA LEU A 391 -13.11 -10.40 12.67
C LEU A 391 -12.76 -10.26 11.18
N ASP A 392 -11.73 -9.48 10.84
CA ASP A 392 -11.22 -9.33 9.49
C ASP A 392 -10.65 -10.65 8.94
N GLY A 393 -9.97 -11.44 9.79
CA GLY A 393 -9.52 -12.80 9.49
C GLY A 393 -10.66 -13.79 9.22
N MET A 394 -11.89 -13.44 9.60
CA MET A 394 -13.12 -14.19 9.29
C MET A 394 -13.93 -13.51 8.17
N THR A 395 -13.26 -12.94 7.15
CA THR A 395 -13.89 -12.11 6.11
C THR A 395 -15.14 -12.76 5.48
N VAL A 396 -15.10 -14.04 5.11
CA VAL A 396 -16.24 -14.74 4.50
C VAL A 396 -17.44 -14.80 5.45
N PHE A 397 -17.21 -14.96 6.76
CA PHE A 397 -18.27 -14.86 7.75
C PHE A 397 -18.78 -13.44 7.91
N ASN A 398 -17.89 -12.45 8.04
CA ASN A 398 -18.28 -11.06 8.28
C ASN A 398 -19.14 -10.50 7.13
N GLU A 399 -18.67 -10.66 5.90
CA GLU A 399 -19.38 -10.26 4.67
C GLU A 399 -20.63 -11.10 4.44
N GLY A 400 -20.53 -12.42 4.71
CA GLY A 400 -21.66 -13.32 4.65
C GLY A 400 -22.77 -12.99 5.64
N LEU A 401 -22.42 -12.53 6.85
CA LEU A 401 -23.36 -12.13 7.87
C LEU A 401 -24.11 -10.87 7.44
N ALA A 402 -23.41 -9.88 6.92
CA ALA A 402 -24.02 -8.65 6.43
C ALA A 402 -24.95 -8.92 5.24
N GLU A 403 -24.49 -9.73 4.27
CA GLU A 403 -25.29 -10.16 3.12
C GLU A 403 -26.52 -11.00 3.54
N TRP A 404 -26.37 -11.85 4.56
CA TRP A 404 -27.48 -12.64 5.11
C TRP A 404 -28.53 -11.74 5.78
N VAL A 405 -28.09 -10.75 6.57
CA VAL A 405 -28.98 -9.75 7.20
C VAL A 405 -29.72 -8.96 6.13
N GLU A 406 -28.99 -8.44 5.14
CA GLU A 406 -29.54 -7.70 4.01
C GLU A 406 -30.64 -8.51 3.30
N GLY A 407 -30.35 -9.76 2.97
CA GLY A 407 -31.30 -10.66 2.32
C GLY A 407 -32.54 -10.94 3.15
N LYS A 408 -32.42 -11.12 4.48
CA LYS A 408 -33.57 -11.36 5.37
C LYS A 408 -34.48 -10.15 5.51
N ILE A 409 -33.92 -8.95 5.45
CA ILE A 409 -34.67 -7.69 5.55
C ILE A 409 -35.36 -7.37 4.22
N THR A 410 -34.65 -7.49 3.11
CA THR A 410 -35.18 -7.14 1.78
C THR A 410 -36.09 -8.21 1.17
N SER A 411 -35.85 -9.48 1.48
CA SER A 411 -36.62 -10.62 0.96
C SER A 411 -36.88 -11.66 2.07
N PRO A 412 -37.89 -11.42 2.94
CA PRO A 412 -38.17 -12.28 4.08
C PRO A 412 -38.54 -13.70 3.65
N GLY A 413 -37.62 -14.67 3.84
CA GLY A 413 -37.95 -16.09 3.74
C GLY A 413 -36.91 -17.01 3.10
N ARG A 414 -35.96 -16.51 2.29
CA ARG A 414 -34.91 -17.34 1.68
C ARG A 414 -33.63 -16.55 1.38
N VAL A 415 -32.52 -17.28 1.30
CA VAL A 415 -31.30 -16.79 0.64
C VAL A 415 -31.64 -16.52 -0.82
N ASN A 416 -31.12 -15.41 -1.37
CA ASN A 416 -31.35 -14.98 -2.74
C ASN A 416 -31.05 -16.13 -3.73
N GLU A 417 -31.96 -16.38 -4.68
CA GLU A 417 -31.77 -17.41 -5.71
C GLU A 417 -30.47 -17.19 -6.51
N HIS A 418 -30.06 -15.93 -6.66
CA HIS A 418 -28.77 -15.54 -7.24
C HIS A 418 -27.57 -16.08 -6.43
N HIS A 419 -27.62 -16.01 -5.10
CA HIS A 419 -26.57 -16.58 -4.25
C HIS A 419 -26.56 -18.10 -4.33
N GLU A 420 -27.74 -18.72 -4.35
CA GLU A 420 -27.83 -20.18 -4.52
C GLU A 420 -27.25 -20.62 -5.87
N LEU A 421 -27.49 -19.85 -6.94
CA LEU A 421 -26.88 -20.10 -8.25
C LEU A 421 -25.36 -19.95 -8.21
N ALA A 422 -24.83 -18.86 -7.64
CA ALA A 422 -23.40 -18.64 -7.48
C ALA A 422 -22.73 -19.80 -6.72
N ALA A 423 -23.38 -20.27 -5.66
CA ALA A 423 -22.91 -21.38 -4.85
C ALA A 423 -23.01 -22.74 -5.57
N ALA A 424 -24.07 -22.96 -6.36
CA ALA A 424 -24.20 -24.14 -7.21
C ALA A 424 -23.10 -24.19 -8.27
N ILE A 425 -22.77 -23.06 -8.90
CA ILE A 425 -21.67 -22.92 -9.85
C ILE A 425 -20.34 -23.26 -9.17
N ALA A 426 -20.07 -22.64 -8.01
CA ALA A 426 -18.83 -22.87 -7.26
C ALA A 426 -18.66 -24.34 -6.86
N SER A 427 -19.74 -25.00 -6.42
CA SER A 427 -19.76 -26.41 -6.03
C SER A 427 -19.58 -27.34 -7.23
N ALA A 428 -20.40 -27.17 -8.28
CA ALA A 428 -20.40 -28.04 -9.45
C ALA A 428 -19.06 -27.99 -10.21
N ARG A 429 -18.44 -26.79 -10.28
CA ARG A 429 -17.12 -26.60 -10.89
C ARG A 429 -15.94 -26.87 -9.95
N ARG A 430 -16.22 -27.18 -8.66
CA ARG A 430 -15.22 -27.43 -7.60
C ARG A 430 -14.22 -26.27 -7.47
N LEU A 431 -14.73 -25.04 -7.46
CA LEU A 431 -13.90 -23.84 -7.40
C LEU A 431 -13.30 -23.62 -6.01
N VAL A 432 -14.07 -23.93 -4.97
CA VAL A 432 -13.70 -23.73 -3.56
C VAL A 432 -14.17 -24.92 -2.74
N THR A 433 -13.35 -25.36 -1.80
CA THR A 433 -13.70 -26.35 -0.77
C THR A 433 -14.24 -25.64 0.47
N PRO A 434 -15.13 -26.25 1.28
CA PRO A 434 -15.67 -25.61 2.48
C PRO A 434 -14.61 -25.06 3.43
N ARG A 435 -13.47 -25.74 3.60
CA ARG A 435 -12.36 -25.27 4.45
C ARG A 435 -11.64 -24.04 3.91
N GLN A 436 -11.61 -23.85 2.58
CA GLN A 436 -11.02 -22.64 1.99
C GLN A 436 -11.82 -21.38 2.32
N LEU A 437 -13.07 -21.48 2.79
CA LEU A 437 -13.83 -20.32 3.26
C LEU A 437 -13.26 -19.70 4.54
N THR A 438 -12.51 -20.49 5.32
CA THR A 438 -11.91 -20.03 6.58
C THR A 438 -10.55 -19.35 6.40
N ASP A 439 -10.00 -19.35 5.17
CA ASP A 439 -8.69 -18.80 4.85
C ASP A 439 -8.84 -17.79 3.70
N HIS A 440 -8.75 -16.50 4.04
CA HIS A 440 -8.96 -15.41 3.09
C HIS A 440 -7.97 -15.45 1.91
N GLU A 441 -6.70 -15.76 2.15
CA GLU A 441 -5.68 -15.80 1.10
C GLU A 441 -5.91 -16.99 0.16
N ALA A 442 -6.20 -18.16 0.73
CA ALA A 442 -6.56 -19.35 -0.05
C ALA A 442 -7.85 -19.12 -0.85
N PHE A 443 -8.83 -18.42 -0.29
CA PHE A 443 -10.07 -18.06 -0.98
C PHE A 443 -9.83 -17.09 -2.14
N ALA A 444 -9.17 -15.96 -1.87
CA ALA A 444 -8.91 -14.90 -2.85
C ALA A 444 -8.00 -15.36 -3.99
N SER A 445 -7.09 -16.30 -3.73
CA SER A 445 -6.23 -16.88 -4.77
C SER A 445 -6.98 -17.87 -5.68
N ALA A 446 -8.01 -18.54 -5.15
CA ALA A 446 -8.78 -19.55 -5.87
C ALA A 446 -9.87 -18.94 -6.76
N VAL A 447 -10.61 -17.95 -6.25
CA VAL A 447 -11.82 -17.42 -6.91
C VAL A 447 -11.89 -15.89 -6.93
N ASP A 448 -12.97 -15.35 -7.47
CA ASP A 448 -13.31 -13.94 -7.34
C ASP A 448 -13.67 -13.63 -5.87
N GLN A 449 -13.15 -12.53 -5.34
CA GLN A 449 -13.39 -12.17 -3.94
C GLN A 449 -14.87 -11.86 -3.66
N ASN A 450 -15.65 -11.43 -4.67
CA ASN A 450 -17.08 -11.17 -4.47
C ASN A 450 -17.89 -12.46 -4.26
N LEU A 451 -17.31 -13.66 -4.44
CA LEU A 451 -17.98 -14.88 -4.00
C LEU A 451 -18.07 -14.99 -2.47
N LYS A 452 -17.34 -14.17 -1.70
CA LYS A 452 -17.45 -14.14 -0.23
C LYS A 452 -18.86 -13.80 0.25
N TYR A 453 -19.58 -12.93 -0.47
CA TYR A 453 -20.97 -12.54 -0.15
C TYR A 453 -21.95 -13.71 -0.31
N PRO A 454 -22.15 -14.31 -1.51
CA PRO A 454 -23.11 -15.40 -1.68
C PRO A 454 -22.72 -16.67 -0.92
N LEU A 455 -21.43 -17.04 -0.89
CA LEU A 455 -20.97 -18.24 -0.18
C LEU A 455 -21.05 -18.04 1.33
N GLY A 456 -20.68 -16.85 1.82
CA GLY A 456 -20.77 -16.48 3.22
C GLY A 456 -22.21 -16.42 3.72
N ALA A 457 -23.15 -15.84 2.95
CA ALA A 457 -24.56 -15.77 3.33
C ALA A 457 -25.17 -17.17 3.51
N ILE A 458 -24.83 -18.11 2.63
CA ILE A 458 -25.27 -19.51 2.76
C ILE A 458 -24.64 -20.16 3.99
N LEU A 459 -23.36 -19.92 4.26
CA LEU A 459 -22.67 -20.43 5.44
C LEU A 459 -23.34 -19.93 6.73
N VAL A 460 -23.62 -18.63 6.81
CA VAL A 460 -24.33 -18.01 7.95
C VAL A 460 -25.75 -18.55 8.10
N GLU A 461 -26.48 -18.73 7.00
CA GLU A 461 -27.81 -19.35 7.04
C GLU A 461 -27.75 -20.78 7.61
N ARG A 462 -26.74 -21.59 7.24
CA ARG A 462 -26.56 -22.94 7.79
C ARG A 462 -26.16 -22.90 9.26
N PHE A 463 -25.28 -21.97 9.63
CA PHE A 463 -24.88 -21.75 11.02
C PHE A 463 -26.07 -21.41 11.92
N VAL A 464 -26.91 -20.46 11.48
CA VAL A 464 -28.14 -20.06 12.16
C VAL A 464 -29.17 -21.18 12.17
N ALA A 465 -29.34 -21.92 11.08
CA ALA A 465 -30.26 -23.06 11.04
C ALA A 465 -29.87 -24.17 12.04
N ARG A 466 -28.57 -24.35 12.29
CA ARG A 466 -28.05 -25.36 13.23
C ARG A 466 -28.12 -24.92 14.69
N TYR A 467 -27.64 -23.72 15.01
CA TYR A 467 -27.48 -23.27 16.41
C TYR A 467 -28.46 -22.18 16.84
N GLY A 468 -29.37 -21.78 15.95
CA GLY A 468 -30.41 -20.79 16.21
C GLY A 468 -29.99 -19.34 15.90
N PRO A 469 -30.95 -18.40 15.93
CA PRO A 469 -30.75 -17.01 15.51
C PRO A 469 -29.79 -16.21 16.40
N ALA A 470 -29.55 -16.65 17.63
CA ALA A 470 -28.59 -15.98 18.52
C ALA A 470 -27.14 -16.36 18.25
N ALA A 471 -26.88 -17.38 17.42
CA ALA A 471 -25.54 -17.94 17.24
C ALA A 471 -24.50 -16.94 16.70
N PRO A 472 -24.81 -16.06 15.71
CA PRO A 472 -23.89 -15.02 15.29
C PRO A 472 -23.49 -14.06 16.42
N LYS A 473 -24.45 -13.62 17.25
CA LYS A 473 -24.18 -12.76 18.41
C LYS A 473 -23.24 -13.43 19.40
N THR A 474 -23.49 -14.71 19.72
CA THR A 474 -22.62 -15.48 20.64
C THR A 474 -21.21 -15.61 20.08
N LEU A 475 -21.07 -15.97 18.80
CA LEU A 475 -19.76 -16.11 18.15
C LEU A 475 -18.96 -14.81 18.18
N LEU A 476 -19.60 -13.69 17.83
CA LEU A 476 -18.96 -12.38 17.84
C LEU A 476 -18.55 -11.96 19.26
N LYS A 477 -19.40 -12.18 20.27
CA LYS A 477 -19.06 -11.90 21.68
C LYS A 477 -17.87 -12.72 22.18
N THR A 478 -17.73 -13.96 21.71
CA THR A 478 -16.58 -14.80 22.05
C THR A 478 -15.27 -14.20 21.56
N LEU A 479 -15.26 -13.56 20.39
CA LEU A 479 -14.07 -12.85 19.90
C LEU A 479 -13.67 -11.69 20.82
N ALA A 480 -14.64 -11.04 21.48
CA ALA A 480 -14.39 -9.94 22.40
C ALA A 480 -13.89 -10.36 23.78
N HIS A 481 -13.82 -11.66 24.08
CA HIS A 481 -13.31 -12.11 25.36
C HIS A 481 -11.83 -11.76 25.49
N ALA A 482 -11.44 -11.20 26.63
CA ALA A 482 -10.06 -10.75 26.89
C ALA A 482 -9.02 -11.88 26.70
N ASP A 483 -9.43 -13.12 26.97
CA ASP A 483 -8.59 -14.31 26.85
C ASP A 483 -8.64 -14.95 25.44
N PHE A 484 -9.31 -14.34 24.46
CA PHE A 484 -9.35 -14.85 23.09
C PHE A 484 -7.96 -14.73 22.43
N PRO A 485 -7.39 -15.83 21.88
CA PRO A 485 -6.07 -15.79 21.26
C PRO A 485 -6.01 -14.83 20.06
N ARG A 486 -4.97 -13.98 19.99
CA ARG A 486 -4.89 -12.88 19.02
C ARG A 486 -4.13 -13.24 17.74
N ASP A 487 -3.31 -14.27 17.81
CA ASP A 487 -2.33 -14.74 16.83
C ASP A 487 -2.87 -15.88 15.93
N LEU A 488 -4.17 -16.18 16.04
CA LEU A 488 -4.82 -17.19 15.21
C LEU A 488 -5.25 -16.63 13.85
N HIS A 489 -5.06 -17.44 12.82
CA HIS A 489 -5.49 -17.15 11.46
C HIS A 489 -6.13 -18.39 10.80
N GLY A 490 -6.80 -18.16 9.67
CA GLY A 490 -7.32 -19.24 8.84
C GLY A 490 -8.31 -20.14 9.60
N TYR A 491 -8.23 -21.43 9.33
CA TYR A 491 -9.07 -22.43 9.99
C TYR A 491 -8.92 -22.47 11.52
N ALA A 492 -7.72 -22.24 12.06
CA ALA A 492 -7.48 -22.29 13.50
C ALA A 492 -8.22 -21.19 14.27
N LEU A 493 -8.30 -19.99 13.69
CA LEU A 493 -9.09 -18.88 14.20
C LEU A 493 -10.58 -19.24 14.27
N TRP A 494 -11.13 -19.72 13.15
CA TRP A 494 -12.53 -20.11 13.07
C TRP A 494 -12.86 -21.24 14.03
N GLN A 495 -12.05 -22.29 14.06
CA GLN A 495 -12.26 -23.44 14.94
C GLN A 495 -12.29 -23.01 16.40
N THR A 496 -11.35 -22.15 16.81
CA THR A 496 -11.26 -21.64 18.18
C THR A 496 -12.47 -20.77 18.54
N ALA A 497 -12.86 -19.85 17.64
CA ALA A 497 -14.05 -19.01 17.83
C ALA A 497 -15.32 -19.84 18.01
N PHE A 498 -15.54 -20.83 17.14
CA PHE A 498 -16.69 -21.73 17.23
C PHE A 498 -16.66 -22.55 18.51
N GLN A 499 -15.53 -23.20 18.82
CA GLN A 499 -15.41 -24.06 19.99
C GLN A 499 -15.63 -23.31 21.30
N LEU A 500 -15.02 -22.13 21.46
CA LEU A 500 -15.21 -21.29 22.65
C LEU A 500 -16.65 -20.75 22.76
N SER A 501 -17.36 -20.67 21.65
CA SER A 501 -18.80 -20.33 21.61
C SER A 501 -19.72 -21.52 21.89
N GLY A 502 -19.17 -22.72 22.10
CA GLY A 502 -19.94 -23.96 22.27
C GLY A 502 -20.48 -24.53 20.95
N TYR A 503 -19.88 -24.18 19.82
CA TYR A 503 -20.26 -24.63 18.49
C TYR A 503 -19.18 -25.50 17.85
N ASP A 504 -19.60 -26.48 17.07
CA ASP A 504 -18.73 -27.28 16.22
C ASP A 504 -18.76 -26.71 14.79
N LEU A 505 -17.61 -26.22 14.33
CA LEU A 505 -17.42 -25.66 12.99
C LEU A 505 -17.54 -26.73 11.91
N ASP A 506 -17.01 -27.92 12.12
CA ASP A 506 -17.01 -28.98 11.10
C ASP A 506 -18.45 -29.44 10.80
N LEU A 507 -19.33 -29.48 11.81
CA LEU A 507 -20.76 -29.76 11.58
C LEU A 507 -21.45 -28.68 10.72
N VAL A 508 -21.04 -27.41 10.85
CA VAL A 508 -21.58 -26.31 10.03
C VAL A 508 -21.05 -26.42 8.59
N LEU A 509 -19.76 -26.72 8.43
CA LEU A 509 -19.14 -26.92 7.12
C LEU A 509 -19.73 -28.16 6.41
N ASP A 510 -20.08 -29.21 7.14
CA ASP A 510 -20.74 -30.40 6.60
C ASP A 510 -22.18 -30.11 6.14
N ASP A 511 -22.96 -29.37 6.94
CA ASP A 511 -24.29 -28.92 6.52
C ASP A 511 -24.23 -27.99 5.31
N TYR A 512 -23.24 -27.11 5.28
CA TYR A 512 -22.94 -26.25 4.15
C TYR A 512 -22.62 -27.07 2.89
N ALA A 513 -21.68 -28.02 2.97
CA ALA A 513 -21.32 -28.88 1.85
C ALA A 513 -22.49 -29.71 1.34
N ARG A 514 -23.31 -30.26 2.25
CA ARG A 514 -24.53 -31.00 1.89
C ARG A 514 -25.53 -30.11 1.17
N HIS A 515 -25.71 -28.88 1.64
CA HIS A 515 -26.60 -27.92 1.01
C HIS A 515 -26.12 -27.54 -0.39
N LEU A 516 -24.83 -27.25 -0.58
CA LEU A 516 -24.26 -26.99 -1.91
C LEU A 516 -24.53 -28.14 -2.88
N LYS A 517 -24.40 -29.39 -2.43
CA LYS A 517 -24.70 -30.58 -3.23
C LYS A 517 -26.19 -30.71 -3.60
N GLN A 518 -27.09 -30.15 -2.82
CA GLN A 518 -28.52 -30.08 -3.16
C GLN A 518 -28.81 -28.99 -4.20
N LEU A 519 -28.00 -27.93 -4.25
CA LEU A 519 -28.15 -26.86 -5.24
C LEU A 519 -27.66 -27.29 -6.64
N GLU A 520 -26.67 -28.19 -6.72
CA GLU A 520 -26.16 -28.72 -8.01
C GLU A 520 -27.27 -29.24 -8.94
N PRO A 521 -28.16 -30.18 -8.53
CA PRO A 521 -29.24 -30.66 -9.40
C PRO A 521 -30.30 -29.57 -9.67
N LYS A 522 -30.55 -28.65 -8.72
CA LYS A 522 -31.49 -27.54 -8.89
C LYS A 522 -31.08 -26.64 -10.06
N PHE A 523 -29.79 -26.31 -10.14
CA PHE A 523 -29.25 -25.40 -11.15
C PHE A 523 -28.47 -26.10 -12.28
N ALA A 524 -28.53 -27.43 -12.36
CA ALA A 524 -27.71 -28.22 -13.30
C ALA A 524 -27.80 -27.74 -14.75
N ARG A 525 -29.00 -27.36 -15.22
CA ARG A 525 -29.20 -26.84 -16.58
C ARG A 525 -28.49 -25.51 -16.81
N GLN A 526 -28.60 -24.58 -15.85
CA GLN A 526 -27.93 -23.28 -15.95
C GLN A 526 -26.42 -23.44 -15.88
N VAL A 527 -25.90 -24.22 -14.92
CA VAL A 527 -24.47 -24.50 -14.78
C VAL A 527 -23.90 -25.17 -16.04
N ALA A 528 -24.61 -26.14 -16.62
CA ALA A 528 -24.19 -26.85 -17.83
C ALA A 528 -24.22 -25.98 -19.09
N ALA A 529 -25.00 -24.90 -19.10
CA ALA A 529 -25.05 -23.94 -20.21
C ALA A 529 -23.88 -22.94 -20.18
N LEU A 530 -23.16 -22.82 -19.06
CA LEU A 530 -22.05 -21.87 -18.93
C LEU A 530 -20.77 -22.45 -19.56
N PRO A 531 -20.12 -21.74 -20.50
CA PRO A 531 -18.84 -22.16 -21.06
C PRO A 531 -17.70 -22.15 -20.03
N ARG A 532 -16.64 -22.86 -20.35
CA ARG A 532 -15.35 -22.88 -19.63
C ARG A 532 -14.27 -22.25 -20.52
N PRO A 533 -13.95 -20.97 -20.31
CA PRO A 533 -12.98 -20.28 -21.14
C PRO A 533 -11.57 -20.86 -20.94
N ARG A 534 -10.84 -21.03 -22.05
CA ARG A 534 -9.41 -21.34 -22.06
C ARG A 534 -8.68 -20.24 -22.79
N GLY A 535 -7.61 -19.71 -22.20
CA GLY A 535 -6.80 -18.67 -22.84
C GLY A 535 -5.51 -19.23 -23.43
N SER A 536 -5.13 -18.71 -24.60
CA SER A 536 -3.78 -18.79 -25.16
C SER A 536 -3.20 -17.39 -25.31
N LEU A 537 -1.87 -17.27 -25.22
CA LEU A 537 -1.19 -16.00 -25.48
C LEU A 537 -1.09 -15.80 -26.99
N VAL A 538 -1.42 -14.61 -27.48
CA VAL A 538 -1.27 -14.23 -28.90
C VAL A 538 -0.51 -12.92 -29.01
N GLU A 539 0.24 -12.75 -30.09
CA GLU A 539 0.98 -11.52 -30.41
C GLU A 539 0.15 -10.63 -31.34
N GLN A 540 0.01 -9.35 -30.97
CA GLN A 540 -0.69 -8.29 -31.69
C GLN A 540 0.28 -7.17 -32.06
N GLU A 541 -0.08 -6.31 -33.02
CA GLU A 541 0.78 -5.21 -33.49
C GLU A 541 1.33 -4.34 -32.34
N ASP A 542 0.51 -4.10 -31.30
CA ASP A 542 0.84 -3.26 -30.15
C ASP A 542 1.20 -4.04 -28.87
N GLY A 543 1.38 -5.38 -28.93
CA GLY A 543 1.84 -6.17 -27.77
C GLY A 543 1.28 -7.59 -27.71
N TYR A 544 0.82 -7.99 -26.53
CA TYR A 544 0.26 -9.33 -26.31
C TYR A 544 -1.21 -9.24 -25.92
N ALA A 545 -2.00 -10.24 -26.34
CA ALA A 545 -3.37 -10.44 -25.89
C ALA A 545 -3.58 -11.89 -25.44
N ILE A 546 -4.66 -12.11 -24.69
CA ILE A 546 -5.13 -13.45 -24.35
C ILE A 546 -6.32 -13.79 -25.26
N ALA A 547 -6.14 -14.78 -26.13
CA ALA A 547 -7.21 -15.33 -26.94
C ALA A 547 -8.01 -16.38 -26.13
N LEU A 548 -9.24 -16.03 -25.79
CA LEU A 548 -10.20 -16.86 -25.06
C LEU A 548 -11.03 -17.71 -26.01
N ARG A 549 -10.86 -19.03 -25.90
CA ARG A 549 -11.65 -20.05 -26.58
C ARG A 549 -12.68 -20.62 -25.62
N LEU A 550 -13.94 -20.64 -26.04
CA LEU A 550 -15.06 -21.17 -25.27
C LEU A 550 -15.41 -22.57 -25.79
N ASP A 551 -15.73 -23.51 -24.91
CA ASP A 551 -16.19 -24.85 -25.25
C ASP A 551 -17.69 -24.90 -25.62
N LEU A 552 -18.45 -23.89 -25.21
CA LEU A 552 -19.85 -23.67 -25.53
C LEU A 552 -20.06 -22.25 -26.06
N SER A 553 -21.17 -22.03 -26.76
CA SER A 553 -21.60 -20.68 -27.12
C SER A 553 -21.87 -19.84 -25.86
N LEU A 554 -21.48 -18.56 -25.93
CA LEU A 554 -21.67 -17.62 -24.84
C LEU A 554 -23.17 -17.34 -24.63
N PRO A 555 -23.75 -17.62 -23.44
CA PRO A 555 -25.14 -17.32 -23.15
C PRO A 555 -25.42 -15.82 -23.14
N ASP A 556 -26.70 -15.45 -23.28
CA ASP A 556 -27.12 -14.06 -23.10
C ASP A 556 -26.71 -13.54 -21.72
N LYS A 557 -26.25 -12.28 -21.67
CA LYS A 557 -25.72 -11.61 -20.46
C LYS A 557 -24.44 -12.23 -19.89
N ALA A 558 -23.80 -13.16 -20.58
CA ALA A 558 -22.48 -13.65 -20.22
C ALA A 558 -21.39 -12.83 -20.93
N TYR A 559 -20.27 -12.59 -20.25
CA TYR A 559 -19.12 -11.87 -20.79
C TYR A 559 -17.82 -12.60 -20.45
N PRO A 560 -16.97 -12.93 -21.44
CA PRO A 560 -15.66 -13.48 -21.17
C PRO A 560 -14.76 -12.39 -20.61
N LEU A 561 -13.86 -12.75 -19.70
CA LEU A 561 -12.91 -11.83 -19.10
C LEU A 561 -11.62 -12.54 -18.73
N VAL A 562 -10.58 -11.77 -18.46
CA VAL A 562 -9.27 -12.26 -18.03
C VAL A 562 -8.81 -11.48 -16.83
N ARG A 563 -8.43 -12.20 -15.77
CA ARG A 563 -7.76 -11.62 -14.61
C ARG A 563 -6.26 -11.85 -14.72
N PHE A 564 -5.49 -10.79 -14.56
CA PHE A 564 -4.03 -10.83 -14.65
C PHE A 564 -3.40 -10.72 -13.27
N ARG A 565 -2.32 -11.48 -13.04
CA ARG A 565 -1.52 -11.36 -11.84
C ARG A 565 -0.56 -10.17 -11.99
N PRO A 566 -0.54 -9.18 -11.08
CA PRO A 566 0.45 -8.12 -11.14
C PRO A 566 1.86 -8.69 -10.97
N GLY A 567 2.84 -8.09 -11.66
CA GLY A 567 4.20 -8.61 -11.70
C GLY A 567 5.02 -8.44 -10.43
N MET A 568 4.53 -7.67 -9.47
CA MET A 568 5.16 -7.48 -8.16
C MET A 568 4.27 -8.05 -7.06
N ALA A 569 4.85 -8.87 -6.18
CA ALA A 569 4.14 -9.45 -5.04
C ALA A 569 3.64 -8.39 -4.03
N SER A 570 4.24 -7.19 -4.04
CA SER A 570 3.82 -6.03 -3.24
C SER A 570 2.61 -5.28 -3.82
N ASP A 571 2.17 -5.61 -5.04
CA ASP A 571 1.02 -5.01 -5.74
C ASP A 571 -0.22 -5.92 -5.66
N SER A 572 -0.23 -6.87 -4.71
CA SER A 572 -1.27 -7.89 -4.50
C SER A 572 -2.69 -7.34 -4.33
N ALA A 573 -2.83 -6.03 -4.14
CA ALA A 573 -4.12 -5.36 -3.98
C ALA A 573 -4.89 -5.11 -5.29
N GLN A 574 -4.27 -5.22 -6.48
CA GLN A 574 -4.97 -4.90 -7.73
C GLN A 574 -4.72 -5.94 -8.83
N TYR A 575 -5.42 -7.07 -8.74
CA TYR A 575 -5.70 -7.87 -9.94
C TYR A 575 -6.34 -6.98 -11.00
N ARG A 576 -5.79 -6.97 -12.22
CA ARG A 576 -6.41 -6.27 -13.34
C ARG A 576 -7.29 -7.23 -14.10
N THR A 577 -8.56 -6.86 -14.26
CA THR A 577 -9.51 -7.61 -15.08
C THR A 577 -9.73 -6.87 -16.38
N SER A 578 -9.49 -7.54 -17.50
CA SER A 578 -9.84 -7.06 -18.84
C SER A 578 -11.01 -7.88 -19.37
N TYR A 579 -12.01 -7.22 -19.97
CA TYR A 579 -13.10 -7.91 -20.64
C TYR A 579 -12.64 -8.37 -22.03
N GLY A 580 -13.12 -9.54 -22.45
CA GLY A 580 -12.83 -10.08 -23.76
C GLY A 580 -13.66 -9.38 -24.82
N GLU A 581 -12.99 -8.82 -25.83
CA GLU A 581 -13.63 -8.29 -27.04
C GLU A 581 -13.65 -9.37 -28.11
N ARG A 582 -14.70 -9.39 -28.94
CA ARG A 582 -14.82 -10.42 -29.97
C ARG A 582 -13.80 -10.14 -31.08
N SER A 583 -13.04 -11.16 -31.49
CA SER A 583 -12.09 -11.06 -32.61
C SER A 583 -12.81 -10.68 -33.92
N GLU A 584 -12.09 -10.09 -34.87
CA GLU A 584 -12.67 -9.68 -36.17
C GLU A 584 -13.24 -10.86 -36.95
N ASP A 585 -12.59 -12.02 -36.87
CA ASP A 585 -13.05 -13.27 -37.49
C ASP A 585 -14.18 -13.96 -36.69
N GLY A 586 -14.52 -13.41 -35.53
CA GLY A 586 -15.60 -13.85 -34.66
C GLY A 586 -15.39 -15.20 -33.97
N LYS A 587 -14.19 -15.79 -34.05
CA LYS A 587 -13.89 -17.15 -33.57
C LYS A 587 -13.49 -17.21 -32.09
N TYR A 588 -12.94 -16.14 -31.52
CA TYR A 588 -12.51 -16.09 -30.12
C TYR A 588 -12.73 -14.68 -29.55
N TYR A 589 -12.43 -14.53 -28.26
CA TYR A 589 -12.39 -13.22 -27.62
C TYR A 589 -10.96 -12.86 -27.26
N THR A 590 -10.54 -11.62 -27.44
CA THR A 590 -9.21 -11.14 -27.07
C THR A 590 -9.31 -10.21 -25.86
N ALA A 591 -8.38 -10.37 -24.93
CA ALA A 591 -8.20 -9.45 -23.81
C ALA A 591 -6.76 -8.96 -23.82
N ALA A 592 -6.56 -7.66 -24.07
CA ALA A 592 -5.23 -7.06 -24.12
C ALA A 592 -4.48 -7.28 -22.80
N VAL A 593 -3.21 -7.68 -22.89
CA VAL A 593 -2.31 -7.83 -21.74
C VAL A 593 -1.74 -6.44 -21.42
N PRO A 594 -2.00 -5.88 -20.23
CA PRO A 594 -1.41 -4.59 -19.86
C PRO A 594 0.12 -4.69 -19.82
N HIS A 595 0.83 -3.71 -20.42
CA HIS A 595 2.29 -3.74 -20.53
C HIS A 595 3.04 -3.94 -19.19
N LYS A 596 2.45 -3.55 -18.06
CA LYS A 596 3.03 -3.67 -16.71
C LYS A 596 2.89 -5.06 -16.06
N ILE A 597 2.23 -6.01 -16.71
CA ILE A 597 1.92 -7.34 -16.17
C ILE A 597 2.93 -8.42 -16.60
N ILE A 598 3.73 -8.13 -17.63
CA ILE A 598 4.75 -9.07 -18.12
C ILE A 598 5.87 -9.15 -17.10
N THR A 599 6.04 -10.34 -16.51
CA THR A 599 6.98 -10.54 -15.40
C THR A 599 7.91 -11.68 -15.76
N ARG A 600 9.23 -11.43 -15.79
CA ARG A 600 10.24 -12.44 -16.16
C ARG A 600 10.01 -13.08 -17.55
N GLY A 601 9.39 -12.36 -18.47
CA GLY A 601 9.05 -12.88 -19.79
C GLY A 601 7.88 -13.89 -19.76
N GLU A 602 7.09 -13.91 -18.70
CA GLU A 602 5.87 -14.70 -18.58
C GLU A 602 4.65 -13.79 -18.38
N VAL A 603 3.50 -14.26 -18.86
CA VAL A 603 2.19 -13.68 -18.62
C VAL A 603 1.36 -14.69 -17.84
N CYS A 604 1.08 -14.36 -16.57
CA CYS A 604 0.19 -15.13 -15.72
C CYS A 604 -1.22 -14.53 -15.74
N PHE A 605 -2.19 -15.31 -16.21
CA PHE A 605 -3.56 -14.89 -16.38
C PHE A 605 -4.53 -15.99 -15.95
N GLN A 606 -5.77 -15.60 -15.71
CA GLN A 606 -6.86 -16.47 -15.30
C GLN A 606 -8.07 -16.16 -16.18
N PRO A 607 -8.42 -17.05 -17.12
CA PRO A 607 -9.58 -16.87 -17.95
C PRO A 607 -10.85 -17.02 -17.10
N GLY A 608 -11.87 -16.23 -17.39
CA GLY A 608 -13.08 -16.20 -16.60
C GLY A 608 -14.31 -15.78 -17.41
N LEU A 609 -15.45 -15.89 -16.76
CA LEU A 609 -16.78 -15.61 -17.29
C LEU A 609 -17.56 -14.82 -16.24
N MET A 610 -18.10 -13.67 -16.62
CA MET A 610 -19.13 -12.98 -15.84
C MET A 610 -20.50 -13.43 -16.36
N TYR A 611 -21.38 -13.92 -15.50
CA TYR A 611 -22.76 -14.29 -15.84
C TYR A 611 -23.72 -13.72 -14.79
N GLU A 612 -24.61 -12.84 -15.21
CA GLU A 612 -25.56 -12.15 -14.32
C GLU A 612 -24.89 -11.53 -13.08
N GLY A 613 -23.70 -10.94 -13.26
CA GLY A 613 -22.91 -10.33 -12.17
C GLY A 613 -22.07 -11.31 -11.35
N ILE A 614 -22.18 -12.61 -11.57
CA ILE A 614 -21.34 -13.64 -10.93
C ILE A 614 -20.07 -13.81 -11.77
N ILE A 615 -18.91 -13.53 -11.19
CA ILE A 615 -17.62 -13.74 -11.86
C ILE A 615 -17.07 -15.12 -11.50
N ILE A 616 -16.78 -15.90 -12.53
CA ILE A 616 -16.27 -17.27 -12.43
C ILE A 616 -14.90 -17.30 -13.09
N TYR A 617 -13.87 -17.66 -12.34
CA TYR A 617 -12.54 -17.86 -12.89
C TYR A 617 -12.22 -19.35 -13.04
N GLU A 618 -11.55 -19.70 -14.13
CA GLU A 618 -10.91 -20.99 -14.31
C GLU A 618 -9.52 -20.99 -13.63
N ARG A 619 -8.71 -22.04 -13.80
CA ARG A 619 -7.39 -22.09 -13.14
C ARG A 619 -6.41 -21.07 -13.73
N TRP A 620 -5.47 -20.62 -12.90
CA TRP A 620 -4.34 -19.81 -13.34
C TRP A 620 -3.53 -20.53 -14.42
N VAL A 621 -3.11 -19.76 -15.43
CA VAL A 621 -2.21 -20.18 -16.51
C VAL A 621 -1.08 -19.17 -16.59
N CYS A 622 0.17 -19.64 -16.60
CA CYS A 622 1.33 -18.80 -16.85
C CYS A 622 2.01 -19.30 -18.12
N LEU A 623 2.11 -18.44 -19.12
CA LEU A 623 2.75 -18.76 -20.40
C LEU A 623 3.96 -17.85 -20.63
N PRO A 624 5.09 -18.38 -21.13
CA PRO A 624 6.20 -17.54 -21.56
C PRO A 624 5.79 -16.73 -22.80
N GLN A 625 6.38 -15.56 -22.99
CA GLN A 625 6.17 -14.74 -24.19
C GLN A 625 6.48 -15.49 -25.48
N SER A 626 7.44 -16.41 -25.45
CA SER A 626 7.79 -17.27 -26.58
C SER A 626 6.69 -18.29 -26.95
N ALA A 627 5.65 -18.44 -26.13
CA ALA A 627 4.47 -19.25 -26.44
C ALA A 627 3.33 -18.42 -27.06
N ALA A 628 3.57 -17.15 -27.38
CA ALA A 628 2.61 -16.34 -28.12
C ALA A 628 2.53 -16.83 -29.57
N ASP A 629 1.33 -17.20 -30.01
CA ASP A 629 1.07 -17.46 -31.42
C ASP A 629 0.86 -16.11 -32.15
N PRO A 630 1.39 -15.92 -33.37
CA PRO A 630 1.03 -14.76 -34.18
C PRO A 630 -0.47 -14.83 -34.53
N GLU A 631 -1.17 -13.71 -34.36
CA GLU A 631 -2.63 -13.62 -34.61
C GLU A 631 -3.03 -13.90 -36.07
#